data_AF-A0A4Q7S603-F1
#
_entry.id   AF-A0A4Q7S603-F1
#
_cell.length_a   1.000
_cell.length_b   1.000
_cell.length_c   1.000
_cell.angle_alpha   90.00
_cell.angle_beta   90.00
_cell.angle_gamma   90.00
#
_symmetry.space_group_name_H-M   'P 1'
#
loop_
_entity.id
_entity.type
_entity.pdbx_description
1 polymer ?
#
loop_
_entity_poly.entity_id
_entity_poly.type
_entity_poly.pdbx_seq_one_letter_code
_entity_poly.pdbx_strand_id
1 'polypeptide(L)'
;MREPDGGKSAILAEAGGISGRAEASRRGHQTWTEWLAPGTGTTLGEIAVLAAARSPHQQVEIGENARFGRIFRLDGVVMSTEADAFILHELMTVPMAVVHDTPRNALVIGGGDGGSAFELLRIPTMREVVVAELDAEVVRLARDWLGGIHQGALDEPGDPRLHLAIGDGLGLMEAFARAGRRFDLIVYDLTEADDGGPAAALFSAHGLQTARRCLAPGGALSLHLGPPLHRPDAARLLLGRLRQAFRHVAPLTAFVPAYGALWGVALASDALDIAAAPAAAIAARLRQWRLDTALRAYHAELHPALFVHPRHLQAVFDSAGRPA
;
A
#
# COMPACT_ATOMS: atom_id res chain seq x y z
N MET A 1 -34.42 3.33 -9.12
CA MET A 1 -34.47 3.93 -7.77
C MET A 1 -33.04 4.38 -7.51
N ARG A 2 -32.79 5.69 -7.53
CA ARG A 2 -31.44 6.26 -7.52
C ARG A 2 -30.83 6.13 -6.12
N GLU A 3 -29.57 5.72 -6.06
CA GLU A 3 -28.78 5.62 -4.83
C GLU A 3 -28.64 7.00 -4.17
N PRO A 4 -28.57 7.07 -2.83
CA PRO A 4 -28.28 8.31 -2.15
C PRO A 4 -26.78 8.60 -2.21
N ASP A 5 -26.42 9.70 -2.87
CA ASP A 5 -25.11 10.35 -2.79
C ASP A 5 -24.69 10.43 -1.32
N GLY A 6 -23.65 9.69 -0.95
CA GLY A 6 -22.98 9.80 0.34
C GLY A 6 -22.49 11.23 0.50
N GLY A 7 -23.13 11.99 1.39
CA GLY A 7 -22.93 13.41 1.57
C GLY A 7 -21.45 13.78 1.74
N LYS A 8 -20.91 14.44 0.71
CA LYS A 8 -19.76 15.34 0.83
C LYS A 8 -20.09 16.37 1.91
N SER A 9 -19.54 16.19 3.11
CA SER A 9 -19.58 17.23 4.13
C SER A 9 -18.63 18.35 3.70
N ALA A 10 -19.20 19.37 3.10
CA ALA A 10 -18.57 20.65 2.87
C ALA A 10 -18.41 21.39 4.21
N ILE A 11 -17.19 21.46 4.76
CA ILE A 11 -16.79 22.48 5.73
C ILE A 11 -15.30 22.85 5.51
N LEU A 12 -15.07 23.81 4.60
CA LEU A 12 -14.26 25.04 4.75
C LEU A 12 -13.81 25.53 3.36
N ALA A 13 -14.61 26.43 2.81
CA ALA A 13 -14.08 27.54 2.04
C ALA A 13 -13.26 28.43 3.00
N GLU A 14 -12.21 29.06 2.45
CA GLU A 14 -11.17 29.86 3.14
C GLU A 14 -9.95 29.07 3.64
N ALA A 15 -9.13 28.67 2.68
CA ALA A 15 -7.68 28.69 2.85
C ALA A 15 -7.06 29.15 1.53
N GLY A 16 -6.87 30.46 1.40
CA GLY A 16 -5.81 30.97 0.51
C GLY A 16 -4.49 30.30 0.89
N GLY A 17 -3.64 30.05 -0.10
CA GLY A 17 -2.37 29.37 0.10
C GLY A 17 -1.56 29.98 1.24
N ILE A 18 -1.23 29.17 2.24
CA ILE A 18 -0.32 29.57 3.32
C ILE A 18 0.78 28.51 3.41
N SER A 19 1.94 28.87 2.88
CA SER A 19 3.22 28.27 3.21
C SER A 19 3.65 28.77 4.59
N GLY A 20 3.64 27.91 5.62
CA GLY A 20 4.20 28.28 6.91
C GLY A 20 3.94 27.27 8.01
N ARG A 21 5.01 26.71 8.58
CA ARG A 21 5.02 25.77 9.74
C ARG A 21 4.52 26.39 11.07
N ALA A 22 3.85 27.55 11.10
CA ALA A 22 3.71 28.36 12.31
C ALA A 22 2.29 28.68 12.82
N GLU A 23 1.20 28.20 12.23
CA GLU A 23 -0.18 28.53 12.70
C GLU A 23 -1.11 27.32 12.92
N ALA A 24 -0.59 26.20 13.43
CA ALA A 24 -1.41 25.02 13.73
C ALA A 24 -2.35 25.16 14.95
N SER A 25 -2.30 26.25 15.73
CA SER A 25 -2.84 26.25 17.10
C SER A 25 -4.28 26.76 17.30
N ARG A 26 -5.14 26.84 16.27
CA ARG A 26 -6.52 27.37 16.44
C ARG A 26 -7.66 26.59 15.80
N ARG A 27 -7.48 25.33 15.43
CA ARG A 27 -8.61 24.48 14.95
C ARG A 27 -8.94 23.45 16.02
N GLY A 28 -10.20 23.44 16.46
CA GLY A 28 -10.70 22.42 17.40
C GLY A 28 -10.48 21.01 16.87
N HIS A 29 -10.36 20.04 17.77
CA HIS A 29 -10.15 18.65 17.40
C HIS A 29 -11.24 18.16 16.43
N GLN A 30 -10.82 17.44 15.40
CA GLN A 30 -11.71 16.79 14.44
C GLN A 30 -11.93 15.32 14.79
N THR A 31 -12.89 14.73 14.09
CA THR A 31 -13.14 13.29 14.09
C THR A 31 -13.09 12.82 12.65
N TRP A 32 -12.26 11.83 12.37
CA TRP A 32 -12.09 11.25 11.04
C TRP A 32 -12.58 9.81 11.04
N THR A 33 -13.34 9.42 10.02
CA THR A 33 -13.89 8.07 9.91
C THR A 33 -13.36 7.42 8.64
N GLU A 34 -12.74 6.25 8.82
CA GLU A 34 -12.40 5.34 7.74
C GLU A 34 -13.61 4.45 7.43
N TRP A 35 -14.15 4.57 6.22
CA TRP A 35 -15.38 3.88 5.82
C TRP A 35 -15.09 2.56 5.12
N LEU A 36 -15.28 1.47 5.83
CA LEU A 36 -15.07 0.11 5.32
C LEU A 36 -16.19 -0.34 4.39
N ALA A 37 -17.42 0.10 4.63
CA ALA A 37 -18.61 -0.15 3.81
C ALA A 37 -19.70 0.89 4.13
N PRO A 38 -20.75 1.05 3.31
CA PRO A 38 -21.87 1.93 3.65
C PRO A 38 -22.42 1.65 5.06
N GLY A 39 -22.40 2.66 5.91
CA GLY A 39 -22.88 2.58 7.30
C GLY A 39 -21.97 1.84 8.27
N THR A 40 -20.78 1.39 7.87
CA THR A 40 -19.81 0.72 8.75
C THR A 40 -18.41 1.31 8.56
N GLY A 41 -17.79 1.77 9.64
CA GLY A 41 -16.46 2.36 9.60
C GLY A 41 -15.83 2.45 10.98
N THR A 42 -14.56 2.85 11.00
CA THR A 42 -13.78 3.06 12.22
C THR A 42 -13.50 4.55 12.38
N THR A 43 -13.79 5.08 13.56
CA THR A 43 -13.69 6.51 13.83
C THR A 43 -12.52 6.82 14.75
N LEU A 44 -11.63 7.71 14.30
CA LEU A 44 -10.53 8.29 15.05
C LEU A 44 -10.96 9.69 15.54
N GLY A 45 -11.05 9.86 16.86
CA GLY A 45 -11.35 11.14 17.50
C GLY A 45 -10.10 11.95 17.82
N GLU A 46 -10.33 13.17 18.31
CA GLU A 46 -9.27 14.04 18.86
C GLU A 46 -8.16 14.39 17.86
N ILE A 47 -8.50 14.53 16.57
CA ILE A 47 -7.52 14.80 15.53
C ILE A 47 -7.17 16.29 15.47
N ALA A 48 -5.91 16.64 15.69
CA ALA A 48 -5.37 17.94 15.33
C ALA A 48 -4.92 17.92 13.85
N VAL A 49 -5.47 18.81 13.02
CA VAL A 49 -5.07 18.90 11.61
C VAL A 49 -3.78 19.72 11.50
N LEU A 50 -2.70 19.09 11.03
CA LEU A 50 -1.38 19.69 10.94
C LEU A 50 -1.13 20.33 9.57
N ALA A 51 -1.56 19.66 8.50
CA ALA A 51 -1.40 20.16 7.14
C ALA A 51 -2.54 19.67 6.24
N ALA A 52 -2.87 20.46 5.22
CA ALA A 52 -3.82 20.10 4.18
C ALA A 52 -3.43 20.78 2.87
N ALA A 53 -3.55 20.07 1.76
CA ALA A 53 -3.33 20.59 0.42
C ALA A 53 -4.37 20.01 -0.54
N ARG A 54 -4.85 20.83 -1.48
CA ARG A 54 -5.69 20.37 -2.59
C ARG A 54 -4.86 20.38 -3.85
N SER A 55 -4.53 19.20 -4.36
CA SER A 55 -3.82 19.05 -5.63
C SER A 55 -4.82 18.96 -6.80
N PRO A 56 -4.35 18.94 -8.06
CA PRO A 56 -5.19 18.60 -9.21
C PRO A 56 -5.81 17.20 -9.15
N HIS A 57 -5.27 16.31 -8.30
CA HIS A 57 -5.70 14.91 -8.21
C HIS A 57 -6.66 14.67 -7.05
N GLN A 58 -6.37 15.22 -5.87
CA GLN A 58 -7.06 14.85 -4.63
C GLN A 58 -6.83 15.87 -3.49
N GLN A 59 -7.62 15.73 -2.43
CA GLN A 59 -7.36 16.36 -1.14
C GLN A 59 -6.35 15.52 -0.35
N VAL A 60 -5.24 16.13 0.07
CA VAL A 60 -4.18 15.51 0.88
C VAL A 60 -4.19 16.14 2.27
N GLU A 61 -4.28 15.34 3.33
CA GLU A 61 -4.36 15.84 4.70
C GLU A 61 -3.46 15.05 5.65
N ILE A 62 -2.86 15.78 6.59
CA ILE A 62 -2.07 15.25 7.69
C ILE A 62 -2.72 15.69 9.00
N GLY A 63 -3.05 14.72 9.84
CA GLY A 63 -3.53 14.93 11.20
C GLY A 63 -2.62 14.27 12.21
N GLU A 64 -2.88 14.52 13.48
CA GLU A 64 -2.21 13.87 14.60
C GLU A 64 -3.21 13.55 15.70
N ASN A 65 -3.05 12.38 16.32
CA ASN A 65 -3.66 12.10 17.62
C ASN A 65 -2.71 11.32 18.53
N ALA A 66 -3.03 11.31 19.82
CA ALA A 66 -2.18 10.73 20.85
C ALA A 66 -1.95 9.21 20.73
N ARG A 67 -2.84 8.48 20.03
CA ARG A 67 -2.78 7.02 19.95
C ARG A 67 -2.05 6.53 18.69
N PHE A 68 -2.30 7.18 17.57
CA PHE A 68 -1.88 6.74 16.24
C PHE A 68 -0.72 7.57 15.67
N GLY A 69 -0.32 8.66 16.32
CA GLY A 69 0.70 9.58 15.82
C GLY A 69 0.19 10.38 14.64
N ARG A 70 1.05 10.66 13.65
CA ARG A 70 0.59 11.25 12.39
C ARG A 70 -0.30 10.29 11.62
N ILE A 71 -1.35 10.85 11.05
CA ILE A 71 -2.36 10.18 10.23
C ILE A 71 -2.38 10.85 8.87
N PHE A 72 -2.18 10.06 7.83
CA PHE A 72 -2.22 10.47 6.43
C PHE A 72 -3.58 10.13 5.82
N ARG A 73 -4.20 11.09 5.12
CA ARG A 73 -5.53 10.94 4.52
C ARG A 73 -5.56 11.48 3.09
N LEU A 74 -6.27 10.77 2.21
CA LEU A 74 -6.57 11.18 0.84
C LEU A 74 -8.08 11.20 0.63
N ASP A 75 -8.63 12.33 0.18
CA ASP A 75 -10.07 12.51 -0.09
C ASP A 75 -11.00 12.02 1.03
N GLY A 76 -10.59 12.20 2.29
CA GLY A 76 -11.35 11.75 3.45
C GLY A 76 -11.10 10.31 3.91
N VAL A 77 -10.31 9.54 3.16
CA VAL A 77 -9.98 8.12 3.44
C VAL A 77 -8.61 8.02 4.10
N VAL A 78 -8.53 7.34 5.24
CA VAL A 78 -7.30 7.17 6.02
C VAL A 78 -6.38 6.21 5.28
N MET A 79 -5.21 6.69 4.88
CA MET A 79 -4.24 5.91 4.13
C MET A 79 -3.28 5.16 5.05
N SER A 80 -2.67 5.85 6.01
CA SER A 80 -1.72 5.22 6.92
C SER A 80 -1.58 6.02 8.22
N THR A 81 -1.14 5.35 9.28
CA THR A 81 -0.80 6.00 10.55
C THR A 81 0.57 5.56 11.03
N GLU A 82 1.32 6.43 11.70
CA GLU A 82 2.65 6.09 12.21
C GLU A 82 2.65 4.88 13.16
N ALA A 83 1.58 4.71 13.92
CA ALA A 83 1.49 3.63 14.89
C ALA A 83 1.44 2.24 14.26
N ASP A 84 0.85 2.10 13.06
CA ASP A 84 0.54 0.79 12.45
C ASP A 84 0.87 0.63 10.96
N ALA A 85 1.36 1.66 10.26
CA ALA A 85 1.74 1.59 8.85
C ALA A 85 2.72 0.45 8.54
N PHE A 86 3.63 0.15 9.48
CA PHE A 86 4.59 -0.96 9.37
C PHE A 86 3.91 -2.31 9.08
N ILE A 87 2.67 -2.54 9.52
CA ILE A 87 1.97 -3.80 9.31
C ILE A 87 1.81 -4.08 7.82
N LEU A 88 1.26 -3.15 7.06
CA LEU A 88 1.02 -3.37 5.63
C LEU A 88 2.32 -3.26 4.85
N HIS A 89 3.16 -2.27 5.14
CA HIS A 89 4.41 -2.09 4.40
C HIS A 89 5.33 -3.31 4.53
N GLU A 90 5.50 -3.89 5.72
CA GLU A 90 6.28 -5.12 5.88
C GLU A 90 5.63 -6.30 5.14
N LEU A 91 4.31 -6.49 5.29
CA LEU A 91 3.61 -7.66 4.72
C LEU A 91 3.44 -7.61 3.19
N MET A 92 3.48 -6.42 2.60
CA MET A 92 3.44 -6.24 1.15
C MET A 92 4.80 -6.37 0.48
N THR A 93 5.90 -6.23 1.23
CA THR A 93 7.25 -6.17 0.66
C THR A 93 8.10 -7.38 1.05
N VAL A 94 8.21 -7.64 2.35
CA VAL A 94 9.20 -8.56 2.92
C VAL A 94 8.93 -10.01 2.52
N PRO A 95 7.69 -10.56 2.57
CA PRO A 95 7.43 -11.93 2.16
C PRO A 95 7.86 -12.23 0.71
N MET A 96 7.66 -11.28 -0.21
CA MET A 96 8.13 -11.46 -1.59
C MET A 96 9.66 -11.43 -1.67
N ALA A 97 10.28 -10.47 -0.98
CA ALA A 97 11.72 -10.30 -0.99
C ALA A 97 12.47 -11.51 -0.44
N VAL A 98 12.04 -12.06 0.70
CA VAL A 98 12.77 -13.16 1.37
C VAL A 98 12.67 -14.49 0.62
N VAL A 99 11.60 -14.69 -0.15
CA VAL A 99 11.42 -15.88 -0.99
C VAL A 99 12.14 -15.73 -2.33
N HIS A 100 12.31 -14.50 -2.82
CA HIS A 100 13.08 -14.22 -4.03
C HIS A 100 14.59 -14.54 -3.84
N ASP A 101 15.22 -15.12 -4.85
CA ASP A 101 16.63 -15.51 -4.80
C ASP A 101 17.55 -14.34 -4.46
N THR A 102 17.54 -13.27 -5.25
CA THR A 102 18.33 -12.05 -5.00
C THR A 102 17.64 -10.82 -5.60
N PRO A 103 16.65 -10.22 -4.91
CA PRO A 103 15.95 -9.03 -5.44
C PRO A 103 16.88 -7.82 -5.45
N ARG A 104 16.90 -7.07 -6.54
CA ARG A 104 17.80 -5.93 -6.79
C ARG A 104 17.06 -4.66 -7.22
N ASN A 105 15.96 -4.77 -7.95
CA ASN A 105 15.20 -3.62 -8.41
C ASN A 105 13.74 -3.76 -8.03
N ALA A 106 13.16 -2.72 -7.45
CA ALA A 106 11.75 -2.69 -7.08
C ALA A 106 11.02 -1.48 -7.67
N LEU A 107 9.74 -1.65 -7.95
CA LEU A 107 8.82 -0.60 -8.37
C LEU A 107 7.65 -0.54 -7.39
N VAL A 108 7.45 0.61 -6.78
CA VAL A 108 6.26 0.94 -6.00
C VAL A 108 5.38 1.82 -6.88
N ILE A 109 4.13 1.41 -7.10
CA ILE A 109 3.12 2.20 -7.78
C ILE A 109 2.24 2.83 -6.69
N GLY A 110 2.13 4.16 -6.70
CA GLY A 110 1.68 4.90 -5.51
C GLY A 110 2.78 4.96 -4.46
N GLY A 111 2.43 4.71 -3.19
CA GLY A 111 3.39 4.65 -2.08
C GLY A 111 4.09 5.98 -1.80
N GLY A 112 3.43 7.11 -2.11
CA GLY A 112 3.97 8.45 -1.86
C GLY A 112 4.21 8.79 -0.38
N ASP A 113 3.70 7.98 0.56
CA ASP A 113 4.02 8.09 1.99
C ASP A 113 5.42 7.56 2.34
N GLY A 114 6.05 6.81 1.42
CA GLY A 114 7.41 6.29 1.49
C GLY A 114 7.58 5.01 2.32
N GLY A 115 6.53 4.45 2.88
CA GLY A 115 6.63 3.29 3.78
C GLY A 115 7.06 2.01 3.06
N SER A 116 6.43 1.67 1.93
CA SER A 116 6.86 0.54 1.09
C SER A 116 8.30 0.70 0.58
N ALA A 117 8.69 1.93 0.23
CA ALA A 117 10.05 2.23 -0.21
C ALA A 117 11.07 2.00 0.91
N PHE A 118 10.77 2.44 2.13
CA PHE A 118 11.59 2.19 3.31
C PHE A 118 11.84 0.69 3.53
N GLU A 119 10.79 -0.14 3.50
CA GLU A 119 10.95 -1.58 3.69
C GLU A 119 11.79 -2.24 2.60
N LEU A 120 11.65 -1.79 1.35
CA LEU A 120 12.46 -2.29 0.24
C LEU A 120 13.93 -1.88 0.35
N LEU A 121 14.22 -0.65 0.81
CA LEU A 121 15.60 -0.14 0.97
C LEU A 121 16.36 -0.85 2.10
N ARG A 122 15.67 -1.45 3.06
CA ARG A 122 16.26 -2.30 4.10
C ARG A 122 16.80 -3.62 3.57
N ILE A 123 16.41 -4.05 2.37
CA ILE A 123 16.89 -5.29 1.76
C ILE A 123 18.34 -5.06 1.26
N PRO A 124 19.35 -5.80 1.77
CA PRO A 124 20.75 -5.52 1.46
C PRO A 124 21.13 -5.69 -0.02
N THR A 125 20.40 -6.50 -0.76
CA THR A 125 20.66 -6.75 -2.19
C THR A 125 20.01 -5.70 -3.09
N MET A 126 19.15 -4.84 -2.54
CA MET A 126 18.44 -3.80 -3.27
C MET A 126 19.40 -2.74 -3.78
N ARG A 127 19.35 -2.51 -5.09
CA ARG A 127 20.14 -1.52 -5.82
C ARG A 127 19.30 -0.32 -6.22
N GLU A 128 18.02 -0.52 -6.47
CA GLU A 128 17.12 0.51 -6.96
C GLU A 128 15.69 0.29 -6.45
N VAL A 129 15.07 1.35 -5.96
CA VAL A 129 13.64 1.41 -5.67
C VAL A 129 13.08 2.61 -6.44
N VAL A 130 12.12 2.36 -7.32
CA VAL A 130 11.38 3.42 -8.02
C VAL A 130 10.04 3.58 -7.36
N VAL A 131 9.69 4.79 -6.95
CA VAL A 131 8.34 5.15 -6.48
C VAL A 131 7.66 5.96 -7.57
N ALA A 132 6.65 5.38 -8.20
CA ALA A 132 5.82 6.00 -9.23
C ALA A 132 4.56 6.58 -8.58
N GLU A 133 4.64 7.83 -8.14
CA GLU A 133 3.57 8.53 -7.45
C GLU A 133 2.88 9.52 -8.40
N LEU A 134 1.56 9.52 -8.42
CA LEU A 134 0.76 10.40 -9.27
C LEU A 134 0.88 11.87 -8.80
N ASP A 135 0.85 12.07 -7.49
CA ASP A 135 0.65 13.38 -6.89
C ASP A 135 1.88 13.86 -6.11
N ALA A 136 2.57 14.87 -6.65
CA ALA A 136 3.74 15.46 -6.00
C ALA A 136 3.44 16.07 -4.62
N GLU A 137 2.20 16.51 -4.36
CA GLU A 137 1.82 17.04 -3.06
C GLU A 137 1.78 15.96 -1.97
N VAL A 138 1.49 14.71 -2.34
CA VAL A 138 1.59 13.57 -1.42
C VAL A 138 3.02 13.40 -0.95
N VAL A 139 3.98 13.31 -1.88
CA VAL A 139 5.41 13.16 -1.56
C VAL A 139 5.92 14.35 -0.73
N ARG A 140 5.51 15.57 -1.09
CA ARG A 140 5.92 16.78 -0.36
C ARG A 140 5.44 16.75 1.10
N LEU A 141 4.15 16.46 1.33
CA LEU A 141 3.61 16.38 2.69
C LEU A 141 4.14 15.17 3.45
N ALA A 142 4.39 14.04 2.78
CA ALA A 142 5.01 12.88 3.38
C ALA A 142 6.41 13.20 3.91
N ARG A 143 7.25 13.87 3.12
CA ARG A 143 8.58 14.34 3.57
C ARG A 143 8.51 15.26 4.78
N ASP A 144 7.55 16.18 4.78
CA ASP A 144 7.42 17.17 5.86
C ASP A 144 6.93 16.56 7.17
N TRP A 145 6.07 15.53 7.10
CA TRP A 145 5.26 15.12 8.24
C TRP A 145 5.22 13.62 8.54
N LEU A 146 5.58 12.74 7.60
CA LEU A 146 5.44 11.28 7.74
C LEU A 146 6.77 10.57 8.01
N GLY A 147 7.71 11.26 8.66
CA GLY A 147 9.01 10.70 9.05
C GLY A 147 8.91 9.42 9.89
N GLY A 148 7.84 9.25 10.68
CA GLY A 148 7.58 8.01 11.41
C GLY A 148 7.17 6.83 10.52
N ILE A 149 6.77 7.08 9.27
CA ILE A 149 6.40 6.06 8.27
C ILE A 149 7.58 5.78 7.35
N HIS A 150 8.11 6.79 6.64
CA HIS A 150 9.18 6.58 5.67
C HIS A 150 10.57 6.46 6.30
N GLN A 151 10.75 6.80 7.59
CA GLN A 151 11.99 6.60 8.34
C GLN A 151 13.25 7.11 7.59
N GLY A 152 13.13 8.29 7.00
CA GLY A 152 14.20 8.94 6.22
C GLY A 152 14.32 8.51 4.76
N ALA A 153 13.52 7.54 4.27
CA ALA A 153 13.57 7.11 2.87
C ALA A 153 13.31 8.27 1.89
N LEU A 154 12.43 9.21 2.23
CA LEU A 154 12.09 10.37 1.40
C LEU A 154 12.93 11.63 1.69
N ASP A 155 13.86 11.61 2.66
CA ASP A 155 14.64 12.78 3.09
C ASP A 155 15.52 13.34 1.96
N GLU A 156 16.04 14.57 2.12
CA GLU A 156 16.95 15.21 1.17
C GLU A 156 18.21 15.76 1.88
N PRO A 157 19.43 15.36 1.47
CA PRO A 157 19.71 14.33 0.46
C PRO A 157 19.31 12.93 0.95
N GLY A 158 18.59 12.19 0.10
CA GLY A 158 18.02 10.88 0.44
C GLY A 158 18.92 9.68 0.14
N ASP A 159 18.37 8.48 0.28
CA ASP A 159 19.04 7.25 -0.14
C ASP A 159 19.24 7.25 -1.66
N PRO A 160 20.49 7.13 -2.17
CA PRO A 160 20.77 7.23 -3.60
C PRO A 160 20.16 6.09 -4.44
N ARG A 161 19.63 5.04 -3.79
CA ARG A 161 18.92 3.93 -4.43
C ARG A 161 17.44 4.25 -4.68
N LEU A 162 16.89 5.31 -4.06
CA LEU A 162 15.50 5.70 -4.25
C LEU A 162 15.36 6.69 -5.41
N HIS A 163 14.42 6.41 -6.32
CA HIS A 163 14.08 7.29 -7.42
C HIS A 163 12.58 7.57 -7.43
N LEU A 164 12.22 8.84 -7.25
CA LEU A 164 10.83 9.30 -7.36
C LEU A 164 10.52 9.64 -8.82
N ALA A 165 9.48 9.03 -9.37
CA ALA A 165 8.95 9.30 -10.70
C ALA A 165 7.51 9.83 -10.57
N ILE A 166 7.36 11.15 -10.66
CA ILE A 166 6.02 11.77 -10.58
C ILE A 166 5.28 11.59 -11.90
N GLY A 167 4.12 10.93 -11.87
CA GLY A 167 3.27 10.75 -13.03
C GLY A 167 2.30 9.57 -12.91
N ASP A 168 1.49 9.38 -13.96
CA ASP A 168 0.53 8.27 -14.03
C ASP A 168 1.23 6.90 -13.97
N GLY A 169 0.87 6.10 -12.96
CA GLY A 169 1.51 4.81 -12.72
C GLY A 169 1.40 3.83 -13.88
N LEU A 170 0.26 3.80 -14.59
CA LEU A 170 0.07 2.91 -15.73
C LEU A 170 0.93 3.37 -16.91
N GLY A 171 0.91 4.66 -17.24
CA GLY A 171 1.74 5.25 -18.27
C GLY A 171 3.24 5.07 -18.01
N LEU A 172 3.68 5.19 -16.76
CA LEU A 172 5.06 4.93 -16.35
C LEU A 172 5.41 3.45 -16.51
N MET A 173 4.57 2.52 -16.08
CA MET A 173 4.80 1.08 -16.31
C MET A 173 4.85 0.74 -17.80
N GLU A 174 3.98 1.31 -18.62
CA GLU A 174 4.03 1.10 -20.07
C GLU A 174 5.32 1.63 -20.67
N ALA A 175 5.80 2.80 -20.22
CA ALA A 175 7.07 3.36 -20.65
C ALA A 175 8.25 2.44 -20.25
N PHE A 176 8.26 1.94 -19.02
CA PHE A 176 9.25 0.96 -18.55
C PHE A 176 9.22 -0.33 -19.35
N ALA A 177 8.03 -0.88 -19.60
CA ALA A 177 7.86 -2.09 -20.41
C ALA A 177 8.38 -1.90 -21.84
N ARG A 178 8.07 -0.76 -22.50
CA ARG A 178 8.59 -0.41 -23.83
C ARG A 178 10.10 -0.26 -23.84
N ALA A 179 10.68 0.30 -22.79
CA ALA A 179 12.12 0.44 -22.62
C ALA A 179 12.82 -0.88 -22.23
N GLY A 180 12.08 -1.99 -22.04
CA GLY A 180 12.64 -3.26 -21.60
C GLY A 180 13.10 -3.28 -20.14
N ARG A 181 12.74 -2.26 -19.34
CA ARG A 181 13.04 -2.23 -17.91
C ARG A 181 12.19 -3.27 -17.18
N ARG A 182 12.81 -3.93 -16.21
CA ARG A 182 12.22 -5.03 -15.43
C ARG A 182 12.53 -4.84 -13.95
N PHE A 183 11.62 -5.28 -13.08
CA PHE A 183 11.72 -5.20 -11.63
C PHE A 183 11.53 -6.58 -11.03
N ASP A 184 12.31 -6.88 -10.00
CA ASP A 184 12.20 -8.15 -9.26
C ASP A 184 10.95 -8.12 -8.37
N LEU A 185 10.62 -6.96 -7.81
CA LEU A 185 9.47 -6.76 -6.93
C LEU A 185 8.63 -5.58 -7.43
N ILE A 186 7.31 -5.77 -7.52
CA ILE A 186 6.36 -4.69 -7.77
C ILE A 186 5.39 -4.60 -6.60
N VAL A 187 5.17 -3.41 -6.07
CA VAL A 187 4.23 -3.15 -4.97
C VAL A 187 3.18 -2.18 -5.48
N TYR A 188 1.93 -2.59 -5.50
CA TYR A 188 0.80 -1.67 -5.73
C TYR A 188 0.35 -1.14 -4.36
N ASP A 189 0.90 0.00 -4.00
CA ASP A 189 0.62 0.72 -2.76
C ASP A 189 -0.35 1.86 -3.07
N LEU A 190 -1.58 1.46 -3.38
CA LEU A 190 -2.62 2.28 -3.99
C LEU A 190 -3.86 2.29 -3.13
N THR A 191 -4.65 3.36 -3.31
CA THR A 191 -6.04 3.40 -2.84
C THR A 191 -6.87 2.28 -3.48
N GLU A 192 -8.03 2.01 -2.88
CA GLU A 192 -8.93 0.95 -3.36
C GLU A 192 -9.30 1.11 -4.85
N ALA A 193 -9.55 -0.03 -5.49
CA ALA A 193 -9.87 -0.13 -6.91
C ALA A 193 -11.32 0.28 -7.22
N ASP A 194 -11.75 1.44 -6.75
CA ASP A 194 -13.10 1.95 -7.00
C ASP A 194 -13.28 2.27 -8.50
N ASP A 195 -14.39 1.80 -9.08
CA ASP A 195 -14.70 2.03 -10.49
C ASP A 195 -14.75 3.54 -10.80
N GLY A 196 -13.93 3.98 -11.75
CA GLY A 196 -13.81 5.39 -12.13
C GLY A 196 -12.81 6.22 -11.31
N GLY A 197 -12.18 5.63 -10.28
CA GLY A 197 -11.07 6.24 -9.56
C GLY A 197 -9.77 6.27 -10.37
N PRO A 198 -8.79 7.12 -9.99
CA PRO A 198 -7.54 7.29 -10.73
C PRO A 198 -6.72 5.98 -10.83
N ALA A 199 -6.85 5.09 -9.86
CA ALA A 199 -6.15 3.80 -9.84
C ALA A 199 -6.86 2.68 -10.60
N ALA A 200 -8.12 2.85 -11.04
CA ALA A 200 -8.93 1.76 -11.60
C ALA A 200 -8.26 1.06 -12.81
N ALA A 201 -7.57 1.84 -13.65
CA ALA A 201 -6.86 1.32 -14.81
C ALA A 201 -5.71 0.36 -14.44
N LEU A 202 -5.06 0.57 -13.30
CA LEU A 202 -3.96 -0.27 -12.79
C LEU A 202 -4.44 -1.67 -12.41
N PHE A 203 -5.68 -1.78 -11.91
CA PHE A 203 -6.31 -3.05 -11.52
C PHE A 203 -7.04 -3.77 -12.67
N SER A 204 -7.09 -3.17 -13.86
CA SER A 204 -7.68 -3.78 -15.05
C SER A 204 -6.83 -4.96 -15.56
N ALA A 205 -7.40 -5.79 -16.44
CA ALA A 205 -6.64 -6.86 -17.10
C ALA A 205 -5.41 -6.32 -17.86
N HIS A 206 -5.54 -5.14 -18.49
CA HIS A 206 -4.41 -4.47 -19.16
C HIS A 206 -3.36 -3.96 -18.18
N GLY A 207 -3.79 -3.39 -17.05
CA GLY A 207 -2.90 -2.94 -15.98
C GLY A 207 -2.06 -4.09 -15.42
N LEU A 208 -2.70 -5.19 -15.02
CA LEU A 208 -2.00 -6.38 -14.52
C LEU A 208 -1.07 -7.01 -15.57
N GLN A 209 -1.47 -7.01 -16.85
CA GLN A 209 -0.59 -7.52 -17.92
C GLN A 209 0.59 -6.59 -18.19
N THR A 210 0.42 -5.29 -17.97
CA THR A 210 1.53 -4.34 -18.01
C THR A 210 2.49 -4.60 -16.86
N ALA A 211 1.98 -4.78 -15.63
CA ALA A 211 2.82 -5.16 -14.49
C ALA A 211 3.58 -6.46 -14.73
N ARG A 212 2.94 -7.49 -15.31
CA ARG A 212 3.63 -8.73 -15.71
C ARG A 212 4.76 -8.50 -16.70
N ARG A 213 4.57 -7.61 -17.69
CA ARG A 213 5.66 -7.23 -18.61
C ARG A 213 6.78 -6.47 -17.91
N CYS A 214 6.50 -5.79 -16.81
CA CYS A 214 7.50 -5.12 -15.98
C CYS A 214 8.20 -6.07 -14.99
N LEU A 215 7.69 -7.27 -14.73
CA LEU A 215 8.34 -8.22 -13.82
C LEU A 215 9.52 -8.94 -14.50
N ALA A 216 10.65 -8.98 -13.79
CA ALA A 216 11.77 -9.83 -14.14
C ALA A 216 11.40 -11.32 -13.98
N PRO A 217 12.09 -12.25 -14.67
CA PRO A 217 11.95 -13.67 -14.38
C PRO A 217 12.22 -13.95 -12.89
N GLY A 218 11.31 -14.66 -12.23
CA GLY A 218 11.38 -14.88 -10.78
C GLY A 218 10.71 -13.78 -9.93
N GLY A 219 10.22 -12.70 -10.56
CA GLY A 219 9.65 -11.57 -9.85
C GLY A 219 8.27 -11.82 -9.24
N ALA A 220 7.86 -10.93 -8.35
CA ALA A 220 6.57 -10.97 -7.67
C ALA A 220 5.90 -9.60 -7.56
N LEU A 221 4.58 -9.61 -7.46
CA LEU A 221 3.73 -8.44 -7.28
C LEU A 221 2.91 -8.56 -5.99
N SER A 222 2.75 -7.47 -5.26
CA SER A 222 1.78 -7.35 -4.17
C SER A 222 0.74 -6.25 -4.44
N LEU A 223 -0.48 -6.45 -3.95
CA LEU A 223 -1.55 -5.44 -3.96
C LEU A 223 -2.53 -5.61 -2.80
N HIS A 224 -3.22 -4.55 -2.42
CA HIS A 224 -4.31 -4.61 -1.45
C HIS A 224 -5.58 -5.28 -2.03
N LEU A 225 -6.25 -6.09 -1.21
CA LEU A 225 -7.59 -6.63 -1.46
C LEU A 225 -8.69 -5.85 -0.72
N GLY A 226 -8.33 -4.82 0.04
CA GLY A 226 -9.25 -4.08 0.91
C GLY A 226 -9.68 -4.89 2.14
N PRO A 227 -10.82 -4.56 2.77
CA PRO A 227 -11.37 -5.31 3.90
C PRO A 227 -12.31 -6.44 3.41
N PRO A 228 -11.83 -7.69 3.23
CA PRO A 228 -12.59 -8.74 2.52
C PRO A 228 -13.90 -9.16 3.19
N LEU A 229 -14.07 -8.88 4.49
CA LEU A 229 -15.33 -9.14 5.19
C LEU A 229 -16.36 -8.01 5.04
N HIS A 230 -15.91 -6.80 4.70
CA HIS A 230 -16.79 -5.65 4.45
C HIS A 230 -17.04 -5.44 2.95
N ARG A 231 -16.06 -5.73 2.09
CA ARG A 231 -16.12 -5.62 0.63
C ARG A 231 -15.72 -6.94 -0.07
N PRO A 232 -16.47 -8.04 0.14
CA PRO A 232 -16.08 -9.36 -0.37
C PRO A 232 -16.05 -9.43 -1.91
N ASP A 233 -16.90 -8.67 -2.59
CA ASP A 233 -16.96 -8.67 -4.06
C ASP A 233 -15.75 -8.01 -4.71
N ALA A 234 -15.24 -6.92 -4.12
CA ALA A 234 -14.00 -6.28 -4.57
C ALA A 234 -12.81 -7.23 -4.41
N ALA A 235 -12.69 -7.89 -3.26
CA ALA A 235 -11.64 -8.89 -3.01
C ALA A 235 -11.74 -10.07 -3.99
N ARG A 236 -12.95 -10.59 -4.25
CA ARG A 236 -13.17 -11.67 -5.24
C ARG A 236 -12.76 -11.28 -6.64
N LEU A 237 -13.14 -10.08 -7.07
CA LEU A 237 -12.84 -9.56 -8.40
C LEU A 237 -11.32 -9.46 -8.61
N LEU A 238 -10.61 -8.84 -7.67
CA LEU A 238 -9.16 -8.68 -7.75
C LEU A 238 -8.45 -10.03 -7.72
N LEU A 239 -8.84 -10.95 -6.84
CA LEU A 239 -8.28 -12.30 -6.80
C LEU A 239 -8.55 -13.09 -8.09
N GLY A 240 -9.74 -12.97 -8.68
CA GLY A 240 -10.06 -13.60 -9.95
C GLY A 240 -9.15 -13.09 -11.08
N ARG A 241 -8.96 -11.77 -11.17
CA ARG A 241 -8.06 -11.14 -12.14
C ARG A 241 -6.61 -11.57 -11.93
N LEU A 242 -6.13 -11.62 -10.68
CA LEU A 242 -4.80 -12.11 -10.36
C LEU A 242 -4.62 -13.57 -10.73
N ARG A 243 -5.60 -14.45 -10.48
CA ARG A 243 -5.53 -15.88 -10.83
C ARG A 243 -5.58 -16.14 -12.35
N GLN A 244 -6.14 -15.21 -13.11
CA GLN A 244 -6.03 -15.23 -14.58
C GLN A 244 -4.67 -14.73 -15.06
N ALA A 245 -4.06 -13.81 -14.31
CA ALA A 245 -2.79 -13.20 -14.66
C ALA A 245 -1.59 -14.01 -14.17
N PHE A 246 -1.62 -14.69 -13.02
CA PHE A 246 -0.44 -15.29 -12.41
C PHE A 246 -0.66 -16.75 -12.04
N ARG A 247 0.42 -17.54 -12.13
CA ARG A 247 0.40 -18.97 -11.73
C ARG A 247 0.18 -19.16 -10.23
N HIS A 248 0.90 -18.41 -9.40
CA HIS A 248 0.81 -18.47 -7.94
C HIS A 248 0.19 -17.17 -7.44
N VAL A 249 -0.91 -17.29 -6.69
CA VAL A 249 -1.61 -16.16 -6.05
C VAL A 249 -1.94 -16.56 -4.63
N ALA A 250 -1.41 -15.81 -3.67
CA ALA A 250 -1.49 -16.07 -2.24
C ALA A 250 -2.13 -14.87 -1.53
N PRO A 251 -3.44 -14.91 -1.22
CA PRO A 251 -4.04 -13.93 -0.33
C PRO A 251 -3.51 -14.13 1.09
N LEU A 252 -3.18 -13.03 1.76
CA LEU A 252 -2.87 -12.97 3.18
C LEU A 252 -3.75 -11.94 3.86
N THR A 253 -3.89 -12.05 5.18
CA THR A 253 -4.62 -11.05 5.97
C THR A 253 -3.88 -10.63 7.23
N ALA A 254 -4.09 -9.38 7.64
CA ALA A 254 -3.65 -8.85 8.92
C ALA A 254 -4.70 -7.88 9.47
N PHE A 255 -4.78 -7.76 10.79
CA PHE A 255 -5.61 -6.73 11.41
C PHE A 255 -4.88 -5.39 11.40
N VAL A 256 -5.56 -4.34 10.93
CA VAL A 256 -5.02 -2.98 10.86
C VAL A 256 -5.76 -2.11 11.88
N PRO A 257 -5.10 -1.72 12.98
CA PRO A 257 -5.76 -1.02 14.09
C PRO A 257 -6.47 0.28 13.70
N ALA A 258 -5.87 1.13 12.87
CA ALA A 258 -6.45 2.41 12.45
C ALA A 258 -7.70 2.23 11.58
N TYR A 259 -7.74 1.16 10.78
CA TYR A 259 -8.91 0.82 9.97
C TYR A 259 -9.96 0.04 10.78
N GLY A 260 -9.57 -0.56 11.90
CA GLY A 260 -10.43 -1.41 12.75
C GLY A 260 -10.91 -2.67 12.04
N ALA A 261 -10.18 -3.17 11.04
CA ALA A 261 -10.60 -4.29 10.20
C ALA A 261 -9.47 -5.28 9.92
N LEU A 262 -9.85 -6.51 9.60
CA LEU A 262 -8.98 -7.42 8.84
C LEU A 262 -8.83 -6.87 7.43
N TRP A 263 -7.59 -6.62 7.03
CA TRP A 263 -7.21 -6.14 5.71
C TRP A 263 -6.56 -7.26 4.91
N GLY A 264 -6.96 -7.39 3.66
CA GLY A 264 -6.42 -8.37 2.72
C GLY A 264 -5.33 -7.77 1.85
N VAL A 265 -4.33 -8.60 1.56
CA VAL A 265 -3.29 -8.34 0.56
C VAL A 265 -3.16 -9.60 -0.28
N ALA A 266 -2.85 -9.48 -1.57
CA ALA A 266 -2.49 -10.61 -2.41
C ALA A 266 -1.04 -10.49 -2.85
N LEU A 267 -0.31 -11.59 -2.78
CA LEU A 267 1.01 -11.75 -3.39
C LEU A 267 0.88 -12.66 -4.61
N ALA A 268 1.50 -12.27 -5.73
CA ALA A 268 1.35 -12.97 -6.99
C ALA A 268 2.70 -13.13 -7.71
N SER A 269 2.94 -14.30 -8.30
CA SER A 269 4.14 -14.59 -9.09
C SER A 269 3.87 -15.73 -10.10
N ASP A 270 4.62 -15.75 -11.20
CA ASP A 270 4.62 -16.90 -12.10
C ASP A 270 5.60 -18.01 -11.68
N ALA A 271 6.58 -17.67 -10.83
CA ALA A 271 7.70 -18.54 -10.50
C ALA A 271 7.78 -18.88 -9.00
N LEU A 272 7.42 -17.94 -8.13
CA LEU A 272 7.55 -18.10 -6.68
C LEU A 272 6.23 -18.60 -6.08
N ASP A 273 6.28 -19.74 -5.39
CA ASP A 273 5.20 -20.14 -4.48
C ASP A 273 5.47 -19.53 -3.09
N ILE A 274 5.09 -18.26 -2.95
CA ILE A 274 5.44 -17.46 -1.76
C ILE A 274 4.84 -18.08 -0.50
N ALA A 275 3.57 -18.49 -0.51
CA ALA A 275 2.91 -19.05 0.67
C ALA A 275 3.47 -20.42 1.10
N ALA A 276 4.05 -21.18 0.17
CA ALA A 276 4.64 -22.48 0.46
C ALA A 276 6.09 -22.39 0.97
N ALA A 277 6.67 -21.20 1.08
CA ALA A 277 8.06 -21.03 1.49
C ALA A 277 8.29 -21.53 2.94
N PRO A 278 9.27 -22.42 3.18
CA PRO A 278 9.50 -22.95 4.52
C PRO A 278 9.96 -21.87 5.50
N ALA A 279 9.33 -21.82 6.68
CA ALA A 279 9.70 -20.89 7.76
C ALA A 279 11.20 -20.93 8.10
N ALA A 280 11.83 -22.10 8.07
CA ALA A 280 13.28 -22.22 8.33
C ALA A 280 14.14 -21.47 7.29
N ALA A 281 13.76 -21.51 6.00
CA ALA A 281 14.46 -20.79 4.93
C ALA A 281 14.29 -19.28 5.08
N ILE A 282 13.07 -18.84 5.43
CA ILE A 282 12.75 -17.44 5.72
C ILE A 282 13.56 -16.95 6.93
N ALA A 283 13.61 -17.72 8.01
CA ALA A 283 14.38 -17.38 9.20
C ALA A 283 15.88 -17.22 8.89
N ALA A 284 16.44 -18.12 8.08
CA ALA A 284 17.83 -18.01 7.64
C ALA A 284 18.06 -16.73 6.82
N ARG A 285 17.15 -16.41 5.89
CA ARG A 285 17.25 -15.21 5.06
C ARG A 285 17.13 -13.92 5.86
N LEU A 286 16.15 -13.84 6.78
CA LEU A 286 15.95 -12.67 7.64
C LEU A 286 17.16 -12.42 8.53
N ARG A 287 17.77 -13.46 9.11
CA ARG A 287 19.02 -13.34 9.88
C ARG A 287 20.19 -12.88 9.02
N GLN A 288 20.32 -13.43 7.81
CA GLN A 288 21.35 -13.01 6.86
C GLN A 288 21.23 -11.51 6.53
N TRP A 289 20.01 -10.99 6.43
CA TRP A 289 19.73 -9.58 6.17
C TRP A 289 19.64 -8.71 7.42
N ARG A 290 19.77 -9.30 8.62
CA ARG A 290 19.61 -8.64 9.92
C ARG A 290 18.25 -7.96 10.08
N LEU A 291 17.21 -8.58 9.53
CA LEU A 291 15.82 -8.10 9.60
C LEU A 291 14.99 -8.88 10.62
N ASP A 292 15.47 -10.02 11.11
CA ASP A 292 14.75 -10.92 12.03
C ASP A 292 14.35 -10.27 13.36
N THR A 293 15.08 -9.24 13.80
CA THR A 293 14.79 -8.47 15.02
C THR A 293 14.35 -7.03 14.74
N ALA A 294 14.46 -6.59 13.49
CA ALA A 294 14.17 -5.21 13.10
C ALA A 294 12.76 -5.08 12.49
N LEU A 295 12.15 -6.17 12.05
CA LEU A 295 10.76 -6.22 11.62
C LEU A 295 9.84 -6.29 12.83
N ARG A 296 8.71 -5.59 12.76
CA ARG A 296 7.75 -5.46 13.85
C ARG A 296 6.50 -6.31 13.62
N ALA A 297 6.09 -6.50 12.36
CA ALA A 297 4.93 -7.28 11.98
C ALA A 297 5.34 -8.67 11.48
N TYR A 298 6.39 -8.77 10.67
CA TYR A 298 6.73 -10.01 9.98
C TYR A 298 7.87 -10.79 10.65
N HIS A 299 7.63 -12.07 10.91
CA HIS A 299 8.67 -13.03 11.29
C HIS A 299 8.42 -14.39 10.66
N ALA A 300 9.45 -15.24 10.65
CA ALA A 300 9.44 -16.49 9.89
C ALA A 300 8.32 -17.47 10.31
N GLU A 301 8.01 -17.56 11.60
CA GLU A 301 6.95 -18.44 12.13
C GLU A 301 5.53 -17.93 11.80
N LEU A 302 5.37 -16.61 11.68
CA LEU A 302 4.10 -16.01 11.27
C LEU A 302 3.80 -16.27 9.79
N HIS A 303 4.82 -16.41 8.95
CA HIS A 303 4.66 -16.52 7.50
C HIS A 303 3.58 -17.52 7.04
N PRO A 304 3.60 -18.81 7.42
CA PRO A 304 2.55 -19.73 7.01
C PRO A 304 1.16 -19.34 7.57
N ALA A 305 1.10 -18.77 8.77
CA ALA A 305 -0.17 -18.37 9.40
C ALA A 305 -0.85 -17.20 8.68
N LEU A 306 -0.10 -16.33 8.01
CA LEU A 306 -0.65 -15.21 7.21
C LEU A 306 -1.56 -15.69 6.07
N PHE A 307 -1.33 -16.90 5.56
CA PHE A 307 -2.05 -17.48 4.42
C PHE A 307 -3.12 -18.51 4.83
N VAL A 308 -3.31 -18.74 6.13
CA VAL A 308 -4.31 -19.68 6.66
C VAL A 308 -5.45 -18.90 7.28
N HIS A 309 -6.64 -19.03 6.70
CA HIS A 309 -7.80 -18.21 7.06
C HIS A 309 -8.91 -19.02 7.74
N PRO A 310 -9.72 -18.40 8.61
CA PRO A 310 -10.98 -18.96 9.05
C PRO A 310 -11.89 -19.29 7.86
N ARG A 311 -12.72 -20.34 7.98
CA ARG A 311 -13.55 -20.84 6.87
C ARG A 311 -14.44 -19.79 6.20
N HIS A 312 -15.00 -18.85 6.97
CA HIS A 312 -15.87 -17.81 6.41
C HIS A 312 -15.10 -16.81 5.53
N LEU A 313 -13.84 -16.49 5.89
CA LEU A 313 -12.96 -15.65 5.09
C LEU A 313 -12.38 -16.44 3.91
N GLN A 314 -11.97 -17.70 4.14
CA GLN A 314 -11.49 -18.57 3.08
C GLN A 314 -12.53 -18.75 1.97
N ALA A 315 -13.82 -18.83 2.31
CA ALA A 315 -14.90 -18.91 1.33
C ALA A 315 -14.96 -17.67 0.40
N VAL A 316 -14.64 -16.47 0.91
CA VAL A 316 -14.51 -15.27 0.06
C VAL A 316 -13.39 -15.46 -0.95
N PHE A 317 -12.22 -15.92 -0.51
CA PHE A 317 -11.05 -16.12 -1.37
C PHE A 317 -11.18 -17.30 -2.34
N ASP A 318 -11.90 -18.36 -1.98
CA ASP A 318 -12.12 -19.54 -2.83
C ASP A 318 -13.14 -19.27 -3.94
N SER A 319 -14.16 -18.46 -3.63
CA SER A 319 -15.22 -18.08 -4.60
C SER A 319 -14.73 -17.17 -5.73
N ALA A 320 -13.50 -16.65 -5.66
CA ALA A 320 -12.85 -15.96 -6.76
C ALA A 320 -12.49 -16.97 -7.87
N GLY A 321 -13.35 -17.09 -8.88
CA GLY A 321 -13.26 -18.14 -9.91
C GLY A 321 -11.85 -18.33 -10.47
N ARG A 322 -11.39 -19.59 -10.51
CA ARG A 322 -10.36 -20.00 -11.48
C ARG A 322 -11.08 -20.18 -12.82
N PRO A 323 -10.55 -19.66 -13.95
CA PRO A 323 -11.15 -19.98 -15.24
C PRO A 323 -11.23 -21.50 -15.42
N ALA A 324 -12.34 -21.94 -16.01
CA ALA A 324 -12.56 -23.31 -16.45
C ALA A 324 -11.55 -23.73 -17.52
#